data_AF-A0A9D5IKM4-F1
#
_entry.id   AF-A0A9D5IKM4-F1
#
_cell.length_a   1.000
_cell.length_b   1.000
_cell.length_c   1.000
_cell.angle_alpha   90.00
_cell.angle_beta   90.00
_cell.angle_gamma   90.00
#
_symmetry.space_group_name_H-M   'P 1'
#
loop_
_entity.id
_entity.type
_entity.pdbx_description
1 polymer ?
#
loop_
_entity_poly.entity_id
_entity_poly.type
_entity_poly.pdbx_seq_one_letter_code
_entity_poly.pdbx_strand_id
1 'polypeptide(L)'
;MSTKDNGDREAATDDEARRLRQRLEKLNARANAGEPGAMGELEAFLKDQPEVLAAAGDLARHAEKAWIDLLVGADSFTRVAVASQVERLKAELAGPDPSPLEKLLVDHVVVAHLAERQAELIATQTAGSIPQAAFRLKKAESAQRRFLLATKSLATLQALQSQATRPVKGPRLYDPEGRKTG
;
A
#
# COMPACT_ATOMS: atom_id res chain seq x y z
N MET A 1 -35.10 19.57 14.84
CA MET A 1 -34.12 20.53 14.31
C MET A 1 -32.72 19.98 14.57
N SER A 2 -32.09 19.26 13.63
CA SER A 2 -30.63 19.01 13.66
C SER A 2 -30.03 18.33 12.42
N THR A 3 -30.81 18.03 11.37
CA THR A 3 -30.31 17.39 10.14
C THR A 3 -29.82 18.38 9.06
N LYS A 4 -30.07 19.69 9.23
CA LYS A 4 -29.74 20.71 8.22
C LYS A 4 -28.28 21.20 8.31
N ASP A 5 -27.71 21.28 9.52
CA ASP A 5 -26.35 21.77 9.78
C ASP A 5 -25.24 20.78 9.34
N ASN A 6 -25.54 19.47 9.26
CA ASN A 6 -24.56 18.47 8.78
C ASN A 6 -24.38 18.53 7.25
N GLY A 7 -25.48 18.72 6.50
CA GLY A 7 -25.43 18.81 5.03
C GLY A 7 -24.76 20.08 4.52
N ASP A 8 -24.92 21.20 5.23
CA ASP A 8 -24.29 22.48 4.87
C ASP A 8 -22.77 22.46 5.12
N ARG A 9 -22.30 21.74 6.15
CA ARG A 9 -20.86 21.55 6.43
C ARG A 9 -20.20 20.57 5.47
N GLU A 10 -20.86 19.47 5.14
CA GLU A 10 -20.36 18.44 4.22
C GLU A 10 -20.25 18.99 2.78
N ALA A 11 -21.22 19.81 2.35
CA ALA A 11 -21.15 20.51 1.07
C ALA A 11 -20.03 21.59 1.02
N ALA A 12 -19.80 22.31 2.12
CA ALA A 12 -18.71 23.29 2.21
C ALA A 12 -17.33 22.63 2.13
N THR A 13 -17.15 21.47 2.76
CA THR A 13 -15.91 20.68 2.68
C THR A 13 -15.66 20.10 1.29
N ASP A 14 -16.71 19.68 0.59
CA ASP A 14 -16.59 19.17 -0.79
C ASP A 14 -16.19 20.25 -1.78
N ASP A 15 -16.75 21.46 -1.64
CA ASP A 15 -16.40 22.61 -2.47
C ASP A 15 -14.98 23.10 -2.20
N GLU A 16 -14.52 23.08 -0.94
CA GLU A 16 -13.14 23.38 -0.59
C GLU A 16 -12.16 22.37 -1.21
N ALA A 17 -12.45 21.06 -1.07
CA ALA A 17 -11.65 20.00 -1.67
C ALA A 17 -11.62 20.09 -3.21
N ARG A 18 -12.71 20.53 -3.83
CA ARG A 18 -12.77 20.77 -5.29
C ARG A 18 -11.88 21.95 -5.69
N ARG A 19 -11.92 23.06 -4.94
CA ARG A 19 -11.07 24.24 -5.18
C ARG A 19 -9.59 23.91 -5.01
N LEU A 20 -9.25 23.13 -3.98
CA LEU A 20 -7.88 22.70 -3.73
C LEU A 20 -7.34 21.85 -4.89
N ARG A 21 -8.13 20.88 -5.37
CA ARG A 21 -7.80 20.07 -6.56
C ARG A 21 -7.57 20.91 -7.80
N GLN A 22 -8.49 21.82 -8.12
CA GLN A 22 -8.35 22.70 -9.29
C GLN A 22 -7.11 23.59 -9.20
N ARG A 23 -6.76 24.06 -8.00
CA ARG A 23 -5.54 24.86 -7.78
C ARG A 23 -4.28 24.03 -8.00
N LEU A 24 -4.23 22.81 -7.46
CA LEU A 24 -3.12 21.88 -7.67
C LEU A 24 -2.96 21.54 -9.16
N GLU A 25 -4.04 21.19 -9.86
CA GLU A 25 -4.03 20.87 -11.29
C GLU A 25 -3.44 22.01 -12.13
N LYS A 26 -3.86 23.26 -11.85
CA LYS A 26 -3.34 24.45 -12.53
C LYS A 26 -1.85 24.65 -12.27
N LEU A 27 -1.41 24.57 -11.01
CA LEU A 27 0.01 24.73 -10.65
C LEU A 27 0.88 23.63 -11.28
N ASN A 28 0.40 22.38 -11.25
CA ASN A 28 1.07 21.26 -11.87
C ASN A 28 1.16 21.41 -13.40
N ALA A 29 0.10 21.86 -14.06
CA ALA A 29 0.11 22.10 -15.51
C ALA A 29 1.14 23.17 -15.91
N ARG A 30 1.19 24.30 -15.17
CA ARG A 30 2.16 25.38 -15.40
C ARG A 30 3.60 24.91 -15.16
N ALA A 31 3.84 24.14 -14.09
CA ALA A 31 5.14 23.57 -13.79
C ALA A 31 5.61 22.60 -14.89
N ASN A 32 4.72 21.71 -15.37
CA ASN A 32 5.02 20.77 -16.46
C ASN A 32 5.24 21.48 -17.81
N ALA A 33 4.62 22.64 -18.03
CA ALA A 33 4.85 23.48 -19.20
C ALA A 33 6.19 24.24 -19.14
N GLY A 34 6.91 24.19 -18.01
CA GLY A 34 8.19 24.88 -17.83
C GLY A 34 8.05 26.39 -17.64
N GLU A 35 6.88 26.87 -17.20
CA GLU A 35 6.67 28.29 -16.95
C GLU A 35 7.64 28.82 -15.87
N PRO A 36 8.32 29.97 -16.10
CA PRO A 36 9.23 30.55 -15.12
C PRO A 36 8.54 30.78 -13.77
N GLY A 37 9.13 30.28 -12.69
CA GLY A 37 8.61 30.45 -11.33
C GLY A 37 7.49 29.47 -10.93
N ALA A 38 6.88 28.75 -11.87
CA ALA A 38 5.75 27.85 -11.57
C ALA A 38 6.12 26.69 -10.64
N MET A 39 7.34 26.16 -10.73
CA MET A 39 7.83 25.14 -9.81
C MET A 39 7.92 25.66 -8.36
N GLY A 40 8.40 26.88 -8.17
CA GLY A 40 8.48 27.51 -6.84
C GLY A 40 7.09 27.76 -6.24
N GLU A 41 6.12 28.16 -7.07
CA GLU A 41 4.71 28.28 -6.63
C GLU A 41 4.10 26.93 -6.23
N LEU A 42 4.40 25.86 -7.00
CA LEU A 42 3.94 24.50 -6.68
C LEU A 42 4.56 23.98 -5.39
N GLU A 43 5.86 24.17 -5.18
CA GLU A 43 6.57 23.78 -3.94
C GLU A 43 6.00 24.50 -2.72
N ALA A 44 5.78 25.82 -2.82
CA ALA A 44 5.16 26.60 -1.76
C ALA A 44 3.75 26.09 -1.43
N PHE A 45 2.94 25.83 -2.45
CA PHE A 45 1.60 25.28 -2.27
C PHE A 45 1.61 23.90 -1.59
N LEU A 46 2.52 23.00 -2.00
CA LEU A 46 2.63 21.65 -1.41
C LEU A 46 3.18 21.68 0.03
N LYS A 47 4.04 22.65 0.35
CA LYS A 47 4.52 22.86 1.72
C LYS A 47 3.38 23.22 2.68
N ASP A 48 2.40 23.99 2.20
CA ASP A 48 1.20 24.34 2.97
C ASP A 48 0.16 23.19 3.00
N GLN A 49 0.39 22.12 2.26
CA GLN A 49 -0.52 20.98 2.08
C GLN A 49 0.22 19.64 2.25
N PRO A 50 0.80 19.35 3.44
CA PRO A 50 1.65 18.17 3.66
C PRO A 50 0.91 16.84 3.44
N GLU A 51 -0.39 16.79 3.71
CA GLU A 51 -1.21 15.59 3.45
C GLU A 51 -1.34 15.30 1.95
N VAL A 52 -1.48 16.34 1.12
CA VAL A 52 -1.54 16.20 -0.35
C VAL A 52 -0.19 15.72 -0.87
N LEU A 53 0.91 16.27 -0.36
CA LEU A 53 2.26 15.85 -0.72
C LEU A 53 2.52 14.39 -0.32
N ALA A 54 2.13 13.99 0.90
CA ALA A 54 2.27 12.61 1.38
C ALA A 54 1.46 11.64 0.51
N ALA A 55 0.20 11.96 0.20
CA ALA A 55 -0.64 11.13 -0.65
C ALA A 55 -0.12 11.04 -2.09
N ALA A 56 0.43 12.13 -2.63
CA ALA A 56 1.02 12.15 -3.97
C ALA A 56 2.36 11.40 -4.04
N GLY A 57 3.12 11.36 -2.93
CA GLY A 57 4.41 10.67 -2.82
C GLY A 57 4.32 9.19 -2.42
N ASP A 58 3.13 8.66 -2.15
CA ASP A 58 2.94 7.27 -1.75
C ASP A 58 3.21 6.29 -2.91
N LEU A 59 4.45 5.83 -2.99
CA LEU A 59 4.93 4.92 -4.05
C LEU A 59 4.23 3.57 -4.02
N ALA A 60 3.85 3.07 -2.83
CA ALA A 60 3.13 1.82 -2.71
C ALA A 60 1.74 1.95 -3.37
N ARG A 61 1.02 3.01 -3.04
CA ARG A 61 -0.28 3.32 -3.63
C ARG A 61 -0.22 3.50 -5.14
N HIS A 62 0.83 4.13 -5.68
CA HIS A 62 1.05 4.22 -7.13
C HIS A 62 1.25 2.85 -7.78
N ALA A 63 2.08 2.00 -7.17
CA ALA A 63 2.33 0.65 -7.67
C ALA A 63 1.06 -0.21 -7.61
N GLU A 64 0.32 -0.17 -6.50
CA GLU A 64 -0.96 -0.85 -6.34
C GLU A 64 -1.95 -0.42 -7.42
N LYS A 65 -2.14 0.89 -7.60
CA LYS A 65 -3.02 1.43 -8.64
C LYS A 65 -2.63 0.92 -10.03
N ALA A 66 -1.34 0.98 -10.39
CA ALA A 66 -0.88 0.51 -11.69
C ALA A 66 -1.18 -0.99 -11.91
N TRP A 67 -0.99 -1.83 -10.89
CA TRP A 67 -1.31 -3.25 -10.99
C TRP A 67 -2.81 -3.53 -11.03
N ILE A 68 -3.61 -2.81 -10.24
CA ILE A 68 -5.07 -2.90 -10.29
C ILE A 68 -5.56 -2.51 -11.70
N ASP A 69 -5.04 -1.41 -12.25
CA ASP A 69 -5.39 -0.96 -13.60
C ASP A 69 -5.06 -2.04 -14.66
N LEU A 70 -3.93 -2.73 -14.54
CA LEU A 70 -3.55 -3.84 -15.41
C LEU A 70 -4.41 -5.11 -15.23
N LEU A 71 -4.93 -5.36 -14.03
CA LEU A 71 -5.75 -6.53 -13.72
C LEU A 71 -7.19 -6.37 -14.22
N VAL A 72 -7.80 -5.21 -13.98
CA VAL A 72 -9.24 -4.99 -14.16
C VAL A 72 -9.58 -4.30 -15.49
N GLY A 73 -8.58 -3.68 -16.14
CA GLY A 73 -8.79 -2.93 -17.37
C GLY A 73 -9.70 -1.72 -17.14
N ALA A 74 -10.77 -1.60 -17.93
CA ALA A 74 -11.69 -0.45 -17.89
C ALA A 74 -12.89 -0.62 -16.94
N ASP A 75 -13.07 -1.79 -16.32
CA ASP A 75 -14.23 -2.04 -15.45
C ASP A 75 -14.11 -1.28 -14.12
N SER A 76 -14.97 -0.27 -13.96
CA SER A 76 -15.01 0.58 -12.77
C SER A 76 -15.46 -0.17 -11.52
N PHE A 77 -16.41 -1.11 -11.63
CA PHE A 77 -16.90 -1.85 -10.48
C PHE A 77 -15.80 -2.76 -9.93
N THR A 78 -15.18 -3.56 -10.81
CA THR A 78 -14.09 -4.45 -10.41
C THR A 78 -12.89 -3.66 -9.89
N ARG A 79 -12.59 -2.47 -10.43
CA ARG A 79 -11.55 -1.59 -9.87
C ARG A 79 -11.80 -1.25 -8.40
N VAL A 80 -13.02 -0.82 -8.07
CA VAL A 80 -13.39 -0.49 -6.69
C VAL A 80 -13.31 -1.74 -5.81
N ALA A 81 -13.86 -2.87 -6.27
CA ALA A 81 -13.86 -4.12 -5.52
C ALA A 81 -12.44 -4.61 -5.20
N VAL A 82 -11.54 -4.60 -6.18
CA VAL A 82 -10.14 -5.01 -6.01
C VAL A 82 -9.40 -4.04 -5.10
N ALA A 83 -9.59 -2.73 -5.25
CA ALA A 83 -8.99 -1.74 -4.36
C ALA A 83 -9.44 -1.94 -2.90
N SER A 84 -10.74 -2.15 -2.66
CA SER A 84 -11.25 -2.44 -1.31
C SER A 84 -10.72 -3.75 -0.74
N GLN A 85 -10.51 -4.77 -1.58
CA GLN A 85 -9.88 -6.02 -1.16
C GLN A 85 -8.40 -5.81 -0.78
N VAL A 86 -7.67 -5.01 -1.55
CA VAL A 86 -6.27 -4.64 -1.27
C VAL A 86 -6.17 -3.95 0.09
N GLU A 87 -6.98 -2.92 0.34
CA GLU A 87 -6.99 -2.22 1.63
C GLU A 87 -7.31 -3.16 2.80
N ARG A 88 -8.30 -4.05 2.63
CA ARG A 88 -8.63 -5.05 3.65
C ARG A 88 -7.47 -6.00 3.91
N LEU A 89 -6.82 -6.50 2.86
CA LEU A 89 -5.67 -7.39 2.99
C LEU A 89 -4.50 -6.70 3.71
N LYS A 90 -4.23 -5.42 3.41
CA LYS A 90 -3.21 -4.63 4.11
C LYS A 90 -3.52 -4.53 5.61
N ALA A 91 -4.76 -4.20 5.96
CA ALA A 91 -5.20 -4.11 7.35
C ALA A 91 -5.08 -5.45 8.11
N GLU A 92 -5.49 -6.54 7.47
CA GLU A 92 -5.37 -7.90 8.04
C GLU A 92 -3.91 -8.31 8.28
N LEU A 93 -3.01 -8.00 7.32
CA LEU A 93 -1.59 -8.36 7.42
C LEU A 93 -0.81 -7.48 8.41
N ALA A 94 -1.15 -6.21 8.51
CA ALA A 94 -0.45 -5.25 9.37
C ALA A 94 -0.87 -5.36 10.85
N GLY A 95 -2.10 -5.78 11.12
CA GLY A 95 -2.64 -5.81 12.48
C GLY A 95 -2.83 -4.40 13.09
N PRO A 96 -3.08 -4.30 14.40
CA PRO A 96 -3.52 -3.06 15.04
C PRO A 96 -2.42 -2.01 15.26
N ASP A 97 -1.16 -2.41 15.43
CA ASP A 97 -0.03 -1.50 15.68
C ASP A 97 1.24 -1.91 14.92
N PRO A 98 1.22 -1.83 13.58
CA PRO A 98 2.36 -2.23 12.75
C PRO A 98 3.52 -1.25 12.88
N SER A 99 4.73 -1.78 13.04
CA SER A 99 5.95 -0.97 12.97
C SER A 99 6.13 -0.34 11.57
N PRO A 100 6.91 0.75 11.41
CA PRO A 100 7.16 1.35 10.09
C PRO A 100 7.73 0.37 9.04
N LEU A 101 8.62 -0.53 9.46
CA LEU A 101 9.18 -1.56 8.58
C LEU A 101 8.13 -2.60 8.19
N GLU A 102 7.24 -2.94 9.11
CA GLU A 102 6.14 -3.86 8.85
C GLU A 102 5.15 -3.28 7.84
N LYS A 103 4.79 -2.00 7.95
CA LYS A 103 3.97 -1.30 6.95
C LYS A 103 4.58 -1.42 5.55
N LEU A 104 5.87 -1.13 5.42
CA LEU A 104 6.59 -1.25 4.15
C LEU A 104 6.60 -2.69 3.61
N LEU A 105 6.75 -3.70 4.47
CA LEU A 105 6.68 -5.10 4.04
C LEU A 105 5.27 -5.53 3.65
N VAL A 106 4.24 -5.03 4.33
CA VAL A 106 2.83 -5.27 3.97
C VAL A 106 2.53 -4.68 2.59
N ASP A 107 2.91 -3.42 2.36
CA ASP A 107 2.80 -2.78 1.04
C ASP A 107 3.52 -3.61 -0.04
N HIS A 108 4.74 -4.07 0.26
CA HIS A 108 5.51 -4.90 -0.67
C HIS A 108 4.86 -6.25 -0.96
N VAL A 109 4.32 -6.93 0.06
CA VAL A 109 3.60 -8.20 -0.09
C VAL A 109 2.38 -8.01 -0.98
N VAL A 110 1.62 -6.94 -0.80
CA VAL A 110 0.42 -6.65 -1.58
C VAL A 110 0.75 -6.33 -3.04
N VAL A 111 1.76 -5.49 -3.29
CA VAL A 111 2.24 -5.23 -4.66
C VAL A 111 2.72 -6.51 -5.33
N ALA A 112 3.45 -7.37 -4.61
CA ALA A 112 3.92 -8.65 -5.14
C ALA A 112 2.76 -9.62 -5.42
N HIS A 113 1.72 -9.63 -4.58
CA HIS A 113 0.51 -10.40 -4.78
C HIS A 113 -0.23 -9.98 -6.06
N LEU A 114 -0.45 -8.67 -6.25
CA LEU A 114 -1.11 -8.14 -7.43
C LEU A 114 -0.33 -8.48 -8.72
N ALA A 115 0.99 -8.31 -8.70
CA ALA A 115 1.86 -8.65 -9.83
C ALA A 115 1.82 -10.15 -10.18
N GLU A 116 1.70 -11.00 -9.15
CA GLU A 116 1.65 -12.44 -9.28
C GLU A 116 0.30 -12.92 -9.86
N ARG A 117 -0.83 -12.42 -9.34
CA ARG A 117 -2.16 -12.65 -9.93
C ARG A 117 -2.22 -12.19 -11.39
N GLN A 118 -1.62 -11.03 -11.69
CA GLN A 118 -1.57 -10.47 -13.04
C GLN A 118 -0.79 -11.36 -14.00
N ALA A 119 0.36 -11.86 -13.56
CA ALA A 119 1.19 -12.74 -14.37
C ALA A 119 0.55 -14.11 -14.61
N GLU A 120 -0.14 -14.67 -13.61
CA GLU A 120 -0.94 -15.89 -13.76
C GLU A 120 -2.06 -15.72 -14.79
N LEU A 121 -2.82 -14.62 -14.73
CA LEU A 121 -3.87 -14.33 -15.71
C LEU A 121 -3.32 -14.18 -17.13
N ILE A 122 -2.16 -13.55 -17.30
CA ILE A 122 -1.48 -13.50 -18.60
C ILE A 122 -1.09 -14.90 -19.07
N ALA A 123 -0.62 -15.78 -18.17
CA ALA A 123 -0.16 -17.11 -18.53
C ALA A 123 -1.29 -18.03 -19.05
N THR A 124 -2.56 -17.73 -18.75
CA THR A 124 -3.70 -18.48 -19.32
C THR A 124 -3.98 -18.14 -20.78
N GLN A 125 -3.39 -17.07 -21.32
CA GLN A 125 -3.59 -16.66 -22.71
C GLN A 125 -2.96 -17.67 -23.67
N THR A 126 -3.79 -18.24 -24.54
CA THR A 126 -3.38 -19.23 -25.55
C THR A 126 -2.92 -18.61 -26.87
N ALA A 127 -3.17 -17.32 -27.09
CA ALA A 127 -2.77 -16.61 -28.31
C ALA A 127 -1.26 -16.33 -28.35
N GLY A 128 -0.63 -16.55 -29.50
CA GLY A 128 0.79 -16.26 -29.74
C GLY A 128 1.62 -17.48 -30.10
N SER A 129 2.93 -17.28 -30.21
CA SER A 129 3.89 -18.35 -30.50
C SER A 129 4.28 -19.14 -29.25
N ILE A 130 4.82 -20.36 -29.44
CA ILE A 130 5.33 -21.19 -28.33
C ILE A 130 6.36 -20.43 -27.46
N PRO A 131 7.33 -19.67 -28.03
CA PRO A 131 8.22 -18.83 -27.23
C PRO A 131 7.50 -17.76 -26.38
N GLN A 132 6.41 -17.17 -26.89
CA GLN A 132 5.62 -16.21 -26.13
C GLN A 132 4.91 -16.88 -24.95
N ALA A 133 4.33 -18.07 -25.16
CA ALA A 133 3.72 -18.85 -24.08
C ALA A 133 4.75 -19.22 -22.99
N ALA A 134 5.93 -19.71 -23.39
CA ALA A 134 7.01 -20.01 -22.46
C ALA A 134 7.49 -18.77 -21.67
N PHE A 135 7.57 -17.61 -22.33
CA PHE A 135 7.92 -16.36 -21.68
C PHE A 135 6.89 -15.94 -20.62
N ARG A 136 5.59 -16.03 -20.94
CA ARG A 136 4.50 -15.73 -20.00
C ARG A 136 4.55 -16.64 -18.77
N LEU A 137 4.74 -17.94 -18.97
CA LEU A 137 4.89 -18.90 -17.89
C LEU A 137 6.08 -18.56 -16.99
N LYS A 138 7.26 -18.31 -17.58
CA LYS A 138 8.47 -17.91 -16.82
C LYS A 138 8.25 -16.62 -16.03
N LYS A 139 7.50 -15.66 -16.59
CA LYS A 139 7.14 -14.41 -15.89
C LYS A 139 6.24 -14.72 -14.68
N ALA A 140 5.23 -15.58 -14.83
CA ALA A 140 4.34 -16.00 -13.74
C ALA A 140 5.11 -16.68 -12.60
N GLU A 141 5.94 -17.68 -12.92
CA GLU A 141 6.78 -18.34 -11.91
C GLU A 141 7.74 -17.37 -11.21
N SER A 142 8.30 -16.41 -11.95
CA SER A 142 9.15 -15.39 -11.36
C SER A 142 8.38 -14.44 -10.43
N ALA A 143 7.13 -14.11 -10.75
CA ALA A 143 6.29 -13.29 -9.89
C ALA A 143 5.90 -14.06 -8.62
N GLN A 144 5.54 -15.34 -8.75
CA GLN A 144 5.27 -16.25 -7.63
C GLN A 144 6.46 -16.35 -6.67
N ARG A 145 7.69 -16.54 -7.19
CA ARG A 145 8.89 -16.55 -6.34
C ARG A 145 9.07 -15.25 -5.57
N ARG A 146 8.86 -14.08 -6.19
CA ARG A 146 8.94 -12.78 -5.50
C ARG A 146 7.88 -12.64 -4.42
N PHE A 147 6.64 -13.05 -4.70
CA PHE A 147 5.54 -13.05 -3.74
C PHE A 147 5.87 -13.93 -2.51
N LEU A 148 6.34 -15.15 -2.72
CA LEU A 148 6.74 -16.06 -1.64
C LEU A 148 7.90 -15.52 -0.80
N LEU A 149 8.85 -14.80 -1.42
CA LEU A 149 9.95 -14.16 -0.69
C LEU A 149 9.46 -12.96 0.13
N ALA A 150 8.53 -12.17 -0.40
CA ALA A 150 7.92 -11.05 0.32
C ALA A 150 7.15 -11.53 1.55
N THR A 151 6.30 -12.56 1.39
CA THR A 151 5.51 -13.13 2.49
C THR A 151 6.41 -13.76 3.55
N LYS A 152 7.48 -14.47 3.14
CA LYS A 152 8.48 -14.99 4.08
C LYS A 152 9.17 -13.87 4.86
N SER A 153 9.49 -12.75 4.22
CA SER A 153 10.11 -11.60 4.88
C SER A 153 9.20 -11.00 5.95
N LEU A 154 7.92 -10.80 5.63
CA LEU A 154 6.92 -10.31 6.58
C LEU A 154 6.75 -11.29 7.76
N ALA A 155 6.56 -12.57 7.48
CA ALA A 155 6.42 -13.60 8.53
C ALA A 155 7.66 -13.68 9.44
N THR A 156 8.85 -13.50 8.86
CA THR A 156 10.11 -13.47 9.64
C THR A 156 10.15 -12.24 10.56
N LEU A 157 9.78 -11.06 10.06
CA LEU A 157 9.72 -9.85 10.89
C LEU A 157 8.74 -10.03 12.06
N GLN A 158 7.53 -10.51 11.79
CA GLN A 158 6.50 -10.74 12.81
C GLN A 158 6.93 -11.80 13.85
N ALA A 159 7.63 -12.84 13.42
CA ALA A 159 8.21 -13.84 14.32
C ALA A 159 9.30 -13.24 15.23
N LEU A 160 10.13 -12.33 14.71
CA LEU A 160 11.16 -11.66 15.51
C LEU A 160 10.57 -10.67 16.51
N GLN A 161 9.57 -9.88 16.10
CA GLN A 161 8.88 -8.94 17.00
C GLN A 161 8.12 -9.65 18.13
N SER A 162 7.42 -10.74 17.81
CA SER A 162 6.71 -11.53 18.82
C SER A 162 7.64 -12.22 19.82
N GLN A 163 8.88 -12.53 19.44
CA GLN A 163 9.90 -13.01 20.38
C GLN A 163 10.41 -11.89 21.28
N ALA A 164 10.59 -10.67 20.77
CA ALA A 164 11.04 -9.53 21.55
C ALA A 164 10.04 -9.11 22.64
N THR A 165 8.74 -9.33 22.42
CA THR A 165 7.68 -8.99 23.39
C THR A 165 7.37 -10.12 24.38
N ARG A 166 7.94 -11.31 24.23
CA ARG A 166 7.77 -12.40 25.21
C ARG A 166 8.54 -12.06 26.50
N PRO A 167 7.92 -12.15 27.69
CA PRO A 167 8.62 -11.93 28.94
C PRO A 167 9.74 -12.97 29.07
N VAL A 168 10.98 -12.50 29.16
CA VAL A 168 12.14 -13.36 29.44
C VAL A 168 11.89 -14.01 30.79
N LYS A 169 11.86 -15.35 30.82
CA LYS A 169 11.84 -16.10 32.08
C LYS A 169 13.09 -15.67 32.84
N GLY A 170 12.90 -14.93 33.94
CA GLY A 170 14.01 -14.36 34.71
C GLY A 170 15.05 -15.43 35.05
N PRO A 171 16.34 -15.04 35.19
CA PRO A 171 17.37 -16.00 35.59
C PRO A 171 16.89 -16.74 36.84
N ARG A 172 17.04 -18.07 36.85
CA ARG A 172 16.77 -18.86 38.05
C ARG A 172 17.71 -18.32 39.13
N LEU A 173 17.18 -17.51 40.03
CA LEU A 173 17.90 -17.11 41.23
C LEU A 173 18.24 -18.41 41.94
N TYR A 174 19.54 -18.66 42.10
CA TYR A 174 20.03 -19.79 42.86
C TYR A 174 19.51 -19.62 44.29
N ASP A 175 18.60 -20.50 44.70
CA ASP A 175 18.20 -20.64 46.09
C ASP A 175 19.24 -21.54 46.79
N PRO A 176 20.12 -20.98 47.64
CA PRO A 176 21.11 -21.76 48.37
C PRO A 176 20.48 -22.73 49.39
N GLU A 177 19.19 -22.59 49.72
CA GLU A 177 18.51 -23.44 50.69
C GLU A 177 17.63 -24.54 50.08
N GLY A 178 17.54 -24.64 48.75
CA GLY A 178 16.87 -25.75 48.07
C GLY A 178 15.40 -25.95 48.44
N ARG A 179 14.68 -24.91 48.89
CA ARG A 179 13.27 -25.03 49.21
C ARG A 179 12.46 -24.92 47.93
N LYS A 180 11.96 -26.08 47.47
CA LYS A 180 10.92 -26.16 46.44
C LYS A 180 9.73 -25.33 46.88
N THR A 181 9.57 -24.14 46.30
CA THR A 181 8.30 -23.42 46.32
C THR A 181 7.42 -24.05 45.26
N GLY A 182 6.26 -24.53 45.69
CA GLY A 182 5.23 -25.17 44.85
C GLY A 182 4.44 -24.19 44.02
#